data_AF-A0A6P4E600-F1
#
_entry.id   AF-A0A6P4E600-F1
#
_cell.length_a   1.000
_cell.length_b   1.000
_cell.length_c   1.000
_cell.angle_alpha   90.00
_cell.angle_beta   90.00
_cell.angle_gamma   90.00
#
_symmetry.space_group_name_H-M   'P 1'
#
loop_
_entity.id
_entity.type
_entity.pdbx_description
1 polymer ?
#
loop_
_entity_poly.entity_id
_entity_poly.type
_entity_poly.pdbx_seq_one_letter_code
_entity_poly.pdbx_strand_id
1 'polypeptide(L)'
;MEWISSLLVLGIIFGATGKEFAKPEIRLIQRAPDVTTSTTTENPISVLNKTATENLQWILSKYSQQCNNNVELSLWLDQVKEALKFDSSPTSINMKISVYSKFQDYDKQRLTFEKLIDDRINYLNDILPTLEPNSQCSKTYLEQKKALKAAKQLDNIVKSKILAQNSIDCTPETDFDLYYNY
;
A
#
# COMPACT_ATOMS: atom_id res chain seq x y z
N MET A 1 4.24 25.51 21.16
CA MET A 1 3.15 26.07 21.98
C MET A 1 2.73 24.99 22.96
N GLU A 2 3.28 25.06 24.17
CA GLU A 2 2.96 24.14 25.27
C GLU A 2 2.28 24.92 26.37
N TRP A 3 1.12 24.43 26.86
CA TRP A 3 0.44 24.94 28.05
C TRP A 3 -0.22 23.77 28.81
N ILE A 4 0.58 23.14 29.67
CA ILE A 4 0.39 22.85 31.11
C ILE A 4 -1.06 22.69 31.66
N SER A 5 -1.31 21.47 32.15
CA SER A 5 -1.81 21.01 33.47
C SER A 5 -3.10 21.53 34.13
N SER A 6 -3.84 20.58 34.72
CA SER A 6 -4.43 20.70 36.08
C SER A 6 -4.80 19.28 36.59
N LEU A 7 -3.97 18.61 37.39
CA LEU A 7 -3.85 18.60 38.86
C LEU A 7 -5.14 18.29 39.67
N LEU A 8 -5.12 17.05 40.17
CA LEU A 8 -5.66 16.47 41.41
C LEU A 8 -6.20 17.45 42.48
N VAL A 9 -7.39 17.14 42.98
CA VAL A 9 -7.87 17.59 44.29
C VAL A 9 -7.96 16.37 45.22
N LEU A 10 -7.11 16.37 46.25
CA LEU A 10 -7.15 15.52 47.44
C LEU A 10 -8.26 16.01 48.38
N GLY A 11 -9.12 15.10 48.83
CA GLY A 11 -10.01 15.30 49.98
C GLY A 11 -9.62 14.35 51.11
N ILE A 12 -8.81 14.81 52.05
CA ILE A 12 -8.52 14.14 53.33
C ILE A 12 -9.48 14.75 54.36
N ILE A 13 -10.33 13.93 55.00
CA ILE A 13 -11.12 14.33 56.17
C ILE A 13 -10.50 13.66 57.40
N PHE A 14 -10.07 14.49 58.36
CA PHE A 14 -9.71 14.11 59.72
C PHE A 14 -10.98 13.97 60.59
N GLY A 15 -11.03 12.94 61.44
CA GLY A 15 -12.03 12.76 62.50
C GLY A 15 -11.43 11.98 63.67
N ALA A 16 -11.63 12.48 64.88
CA ALA A 16 -10.86 12.20 66.09
C ALA A 16 -11.48 11.14 67.04
N THR A 17 -10.60 10.51 67.84
CA THR A 17 -10.73 10.04 69.24
C THR A 17 -11.85 9.09 69.72
N GLY A 18 -11.42 7.96 70.33
CA GLY A 18 -11.90 7.54 71.67
C GLY A 18 -12.61 6.17 71.82
N LYS A 19 -11.94 5.22 72.53
CA LYS A 19 -12.36 4.06 73.37
C LYS A 19 -13.85 3.61 73.33
N GLU A 20 -14.23 2.32 73.31
CA GLU A 20 -14.01 1.28 74.33
C GLU A 20 -14.54 -0.10 73.84
N PHE A 21 -14.17 -1.19 74.52
CA PHE A 21 -14.39 -2.60 74.14
C PHE A 21 -15.85 -3.09 74.20
N ALA A 22 -16.27 -3.89 73.21
CA ALA A 22 -17.27 -4.94 73.37
C ALA A 22 -16.97 -6.14 72.44
N LYS A 23 -17.13 -7.36 72.97
CA LYS A 23 -16.87 -8.70 72.39
C LYS A 23 -18.23 -9.42 72.25
N PRO A 24 -18.35 -10.52 71.49
CA PRO A 24 -18.34 -10.66 70.03
C PRO A 24 -19.74 -11.04 69.49
N GLU A 25 -20.04 -10.73 68.23
CA GLU A 25 -21.18 -11.36 67.53
C GLU A 25 -20.69 -11.97 66.21
N ILE A 26 -20.78 -13.30 66.14
CA ILE A 26 -20.46 -14.06 64.93
C ILE A 26 -21.54 -13.77 63.90
N ARG A 27 -21.21 -13.02 62.85
CA ARG A 27 -21.98 -13.00 61.59
C ARG A 27 -21.17 -13.59 60.46
N LEU A 28 -21.73 -14.67 59.94
CA LEU A 28 -21.30 -15.45 58.80
C LEU A 28 -21.68 -14.73 57.49
N ILE A 29 -20.72 -14.75 56.54
CA ILE A 29 -20.85 -14.64 55.08
C ILE A 29 -20.99 -13.22 54.49
N GLN A 30 -19.97 -12.78 53.74
CA GLN A 30 -20.04 -12.67 52.28
C GLN A 30 -18.66 -12.39 51.67
N ARG A 31 -18.19 -13.35 50.87
CA ARG A 31 -17.00 -13.28 50.04
C ARG A 31 -17.24 -12.20 48.97
N ALA A 32 -16.42 -11.15 48.96
CA ALA A 32 -16.40 -10.18 47.87
C ALA A 32 -16.05 -10.91 46.56
N PRO A 33 -16.66 -10.53 45.41
CA PRO A 33 -16.35 -11.16 44.14
C PRO A 33 -14.91 -10.83 43.77
N ASP A 34 -14.15 -11.90 43.52
CA ASP A 34 -12.86 -11.87 42.86
C ASP A 34 -13.06 -11.22 41.48
N VAL A 35 -12.61 -9.98 41.32
CA VAL A 35 -12.52 -9.32 40.02
C VAL A 35 -11.36 -9.98 39.30
N THR A 36 -11.63 -11.13 38.68
CA THR A 36 -10.73 -11.74 37.72
C THR A 36 -10.76 -10.87 36.46
N THR A 37 -9.91 -9.84 36.41
CA THR A 37 -9.48 -9.23 35.16
C THR A 37 -8.71 -10.30 34.38
N SER A 38 -9.42 -11.08 33.57
CA SER A 38 -8.82 -11.97 32.58
C SER A 38 -8.16 -11.13 31.50
N THR A 39 -6.87 -10.85 31.65
CA THR A 39 -6.03 -10.39 30.54
C THR A 39 -5.77 -11.59 29.63
N THR A 40 -6.62 -11.81 28.63
CA THR A 40 -6.39 -12.83 27.61
C THR A 40 -5.25 -12.39 26.70
N THR A 41 -4.05 -12.91 26.93
CA THR A 41 -2.93 -12.80 25.98
C THR A 41 -3.29 -13.56 24.71
N GLU A 42 -3.49 -12.84 23.59
CA GLU A 42 -3.80 -13.46 22.29
C GLU A 42 -2.65 -14.39 21.82
N ASN A 43 -3.01 -15.53 21.23
CA ASN A 43 -2.04 -16.47 20.65
C ASN A 43 -1.30 -15.80 19.46
N PRO A 44 0.05 -15.79 19.44
CA PRO A 44 0.83 -15.16 18.36
C PRO A 44 0.47 -15.63 16.94
N ILE A 45 0.11 -16.90 16.76
CA ILE A 45 -0.30 -17.45 15.46
C ILE A 45 -1.65 -16.85 15.03
N SER A 46 -2.56 -16.66 15.98
CA SER A 46 -3.85 -16.03 15.71
C SER A 46 -3.68 -14.57 15.32
N VAL A 47 -2.78 -13.84 15.99
CA VAL A 47 -2.43 -12.46 15.63
C VAL A 47 -1.87 -12.40 14.22
N LEU A 48 -0.90 -13.28 13.90
CA LEU A 48 -0.27 -13.30 12.58
C LEU A 48 -1.26 -13.60 11.46
N ASN A 49 -2.16 -14.57 11.66
CA ASN A 49 -3.22 -14.87 10.70
C ASN A 49 -4.15 -13.68 10.48
N LYS A 50 -4.55 -13.01 11.57
CA LYS A 50 -5.41 -11.82 11.52
C LYS A 50 -4.74 -10.71 10.71
N THR A 51 -3.50 -10.37 11.02
CA THR A 51 -2.74 -9.35 10.28
C THR A 51 -2.56 -9.72 8.80
N ALA A 52 -2.25 -10.97 8.49
CA ALA A 52 -2.12 -11.42 7.09
C ALA A 52 -3.45 -11.29 6.33
N THR A 53 -4.57 -11.67 6.95
CA THR A 53 -5.91 -11.49 6.37
C THR A 53 -6.26 -10.01 6.18
N GLU A 54 -6.01 -9.15 7.16
CA GLU A 54 -6.28 -7.70 7.09
C GLU A 54 -5.49 -7.04 5.94
N ASN A 55 -4.22 -7.42 5.76
CA ASN A 55 -3.38 -6.93 4.66
C ASN A 55 -3.93 -7.32 3.28
N LEU A 56 -4.39 -8.56 3.12
CA LEU A 56 -5.01 -9.02 1.87
C LEU A 56 -6.35 -8.32 1.61
N GLN A 57 -7.16 -8.11 2.64
CA GLN A 57 -8.41 -7.34 2.54
C GLN A 57 -8.16 -5.88 2.15
N TRP A 58 -7.11 -5.27 2.70
CA TRP A 58 -6.70 -3.92 2.34
C TRP A 58 -6.39 -3.81 0.84
N ILE A 59 -5.66 -4.78 0.26
CA ILE A 59 -5.41 -4.82 -1.19
C ILE A 59 -6.73 -4.80 -1.97
N LEU A 60 -7.67 -5.68 -1.65
CA LEU A 60 -8.95 -5.73 -2.36
C LEU A 60 -9.73 -4.41 -2.23
N SER A 61 -9.75 -3.82 -1.03
CA SER A 61 -10.43 -2.55 -0.79
C SER A 61 -9.84 -1.41 -1.63
N LYS A 62 -8.51 -1.35 -1.76
CA LYS A 62 -7.81 -0.27 -2.46
C LYS A 62 -7.90 -0.39 -3.98
N TYR A 63 -7.80 -1.60 -4.52
CA TYR A 63 -7.58 -1.82 -5.96
C TYR A 63 -8.78 -2.41 -6.72
N SER A 64 -9.84 -2.86 -6.04
CA SER A 64 -11.01 -3.48 -6.70
C SER A 64 -11.67 -2.64 -7.79
N GLN A 65 -11.64 -1.32 -7.67
CA GLN A 65 -12.21 -0.41 -8.69
C GLN A 65 -11.24 -0.10 -9.84
N GLN A 66 -9.96 -0.44 -9.70
CA GLN A 66 -8.89 -0.08 -10.64
C GLN A 66 -8.56 -1.21 -11.64
N CYS A 67 -9.15 -2.40 -11.48
CA CYS A 67 -8.76 -3.58 -12.25
C CYS A 67 -9.35 -3.66 -13.68
N ASN A 68 -10.42 -2.92 -13.98
CA ASN A 68 -11.20 -3.08 -15.23
C ASN A 68 -10.38 -2.90 -16.51
N ASN A 69 -9.26 -2.19 -16.46
CA ASN A 69 -8.41 -1.90 -17.62
C ASN A 69 -6.97 -2.41 -17.44
N ASN A 70 -6.72 -3.35 -16.52
CA ASN A 70 -5.40 -3.94 -16.30
C ASN A 70 -5.56 -5.43 -15.95
N VAL A 71 -5.25 -6.28 -16.93
CA VAL A 71 -5.42 -7.74 -16.82
C VAL A 71 -4.49 -8.32 -15.76
N GLU A 72 -3.23 -7.91 -15.72
CA GLU A 72 -2.27 -8.35 -14.68
C GLU A 72 -2.75 -7.97 -13.27
N LEU A 73 -3.26 -6.76 -13.05
CA LEU A 73 -3.82 -6.36 -11.76
C LEU A 73 -5.02 -7.24 -11.40
N SER A 74 -5.91 -7.53 -12.35
CA SER A 74 -7.06 -8.41 -12.13
C SER A 74 -6.63 -9.80 -11.67
N LEU A 75 -5.63 -10.40 -12.33
CA LEU A 75 -5.07 -11.70 -11.96
C LEU A 75 -4.46 -11.69 -10.54
N TRP A 76 -3.77 -10.62 -10.16
CA TRP A 76 -3.26 -10.44 -8.81
C TRP A 76 -4.38 -10.35 -7.76
N LEU A 77 -5.45 -9.62 -8.04
CA LEU A 77 -6.59 -9.53 -7.13
C LEU A 77 -7.30 -10.88 -6.97
N ASP A 78 -7.35 -11.71 -8.02
CA ASP A 78 -7.88 -13.06 -7.91
C ASP A 78 -7.00 -13.96 -7.03
N GLN A 79 -5.67 -13.88 -7.15
CA GLN A 79 -4.76 -14.57 -6.23
C GLN A 79 -4.94 -14.14 -4.78
N VAL A 80 -5.17 -12.84 -4.53
CA VAL A 80 -5.47 -12.31 -3.20
C VAL A 80 -6.78 -12.86 -2.66
N LYS A 81 -7.84 -12.94 -3.50
CA LYS A 81 -9.13 -13.55 -3.11
C LYS A 81 -8.98 -15.04 -2.78
N GLU A 82 -8.19 -15.79 -3.54
CA GLU A 82 -7.94 -17.20 -3.25
C GLU A 82 -7.17 -17.37 -1.94
N ALA A 83 -6.16 -16.52 -1.68
CA ALA A 83 -5.38 -16.57 -0.44
C ALA A 83 -6.22 -16.30 0.82
N LEU A 84 -7.27 -15.48 0.72
CA LEU A 84 -8.19 -15.23 1.83
C LEU A 84 -9.00 -16.47 2.24
N LYS A 85 -9.15 -17.46 1.35
CA LYS A 85 -9.87 -18.71 1.65
C LYS A 85 -9.01 -19.71 2.44
N PHE A 86 -7.70 -19.47 2.57
CA PHE A 86 -6.83 -20.37 3.30
C PHE A 86 -7.14 -20.35 4.80
N ASP A 87 -6.96 -21.53 5.43
CA ASP A 87 -7.21 -21.73 6.84
C ASP A 87 -6.19 -21.03 7.75
N SER A 88 -6.26 -21.30 9.05
CA SER A 88 -5.39 -20.68 10.08
C SER A 88 -4.17 -21.54 10.42
N SER A 89 -3.85 -22.57 9.62
CA SER A 89 -2.64 -23.36 9.80
C SER A 89 -1.39 -22.52 9.53
N PRO A 90 -0.23 -22.82 10.15
CA PRO A 90 1.00 -22.08 9.90
C PRO A 90 1.41 -22.03 8.41
N THR A 91 1.17 -23.12 7.67
CA THR A 91 1.44 -23.19 6.22
C THR A 91 0.56 -22.22 5.45
N SER A 92 -0.75 -22.21 5.72
CA SER A 92 -1.70 -21.29 5.09
C SER A 92 -1.45 -19.83 5.42
N ILE A 93 -1.06 -19.53 6.67
CA ILE A 93 -0.64 -18.19 7.07
C ILE A 93 0.59 -17.73 6.26
N ASN A 94 1.60 -18.59 6.12
CA ASN A 94 2.78 -18.29 5.30
C ASN A 94 2.41 -18.04 3.84
N MET A 95 1.43 -18.78 3.29
CA MET A 95 0.94 -18.53 1.93
C MET A 95 0.26 -17.17 1.81
N LYS A 96 -0.57 -16.75 2.78
CA LYS A 96 -1.17 -15.40 2.81
C LYS A 96 -0.10 -14.30 2.82
N ILE A 97 0.91 -14.44 3.67
CA ILE A 97 2.04 -13.51 3.77
C ILE A 97 2.81 -13.47 2.44
N SER A 98 3.05 -14.62 1.81
CA SER A 98 3.74 -14.69 0.52
C SER A 98 2.97 -13.97 -0.59
N VAL A 99 1.65 -14.17 -0.68
CA VAL A 99 0.80 -13.49 -1.67
C VAL A 99 0.81 -11.98 -1.44
N TYR A 100 0.71 -11.53 -0.19
CA TYR A 100 0.83 -10.11 0.15
C TYR A 100 2.17 -9.52 -0.30
N SER A 101 3.29 -10.16 0.07
CA SER A 101 4.64 -9.69 -0.30
C SER A 101 4.82 -9.59 -1.82
N LYS A 102 4.42 -10.64 -2.55
CA LYS A 102 4.54 -10.65 -4.01
C LYS A 102 3.66 -9.59 -4.67
N PHE A 103 2.46 -9.35 -4.14
CA PHE A 103 1.62 -8.25 -4.60
C PHE A 103 2.29 -6.89 -4.40
N GLN A 104 2.92 -6.65 -3.24
CA GLN A 104 3.63 -5.40 -3.00
C GLN A 104 4.78 -5.18 -3.99
N ASP A 105 5.54 -6.22 -4.30
CA ASP A 105 6.63 -6.15 -5.28
C ASP A 105 6.10 -5.86 -6.69
N TYR A 106 5.01 -6.51 -7.07
CA TYR A 106 4.29 -6.24 -8.31
C TYR A 106 3.83 -4.78 -8.38
N ASP A 107 3.12 -4.30 -7.36
CA ASP A 107 2.50 -2.98 -7.36
C ASP A 107 3.56 -1.87 -7.35
N LYS A 108 4.67 -2.08 -6.64
CA LYS A 108 5.82 -1.18 -6.67
C LYS A 108 6.38 -1.03 -8.08
N GLN A 109 6.57 -2.14 -8.80
CA GLN A 109 7.03 -2.11 -10.19
C GLN A 109 6.02 -1.40 -11.10
N ARG A 110 4.73 -1.73 -10.95
CA ARG A 110 3.63 -1.12 -11.70
C ARG A 110 3.63 0.40 -11.58
N LEU A 111 3.63 0.90 -10.35
CA LEU A 111 3.63 2.33 -10.06
C LEU A 111 4.92 3.01 -10.54
N THR A 112 6.06 2.32 -10.47
CA THR A 112 7.34 2.85 -10.98
C THR A 112 7.27 3.06 -12.49
N PHE A 113 6.80 2.07 -13.25
CA PHE A 113 6.67 2.20 -14.70
C PHE A 113 5.61 3.23 -15.10
N GLU A 114 4.46 3.27 -14.41
CA GLU A 114 3.42 4.28 -14.66
C GLU A 114 3.96 5.70 -14.44
N LYS A 115 4.74 5.92 -13.37
CA LYS A 115 5.40 7.21 -13.13
C LYS A 115 6.38 7.58 -14.24
N LEU A 116 7.26 6.65 -14.64
CA LEU A 116 8.24 6.92 -15.70
C LEU A 116 7.58 7.21 -17.06
N ILE A 117 6.47 6.51 -17.35
CA ILE A 117 5.65 6.77 -18.53
C ILE A 117 5.05 8.19 -18.46
N ASP A 118 4.51 8.58 -17.31
CA ASP A 118 3.93 9.92 -17.12
C ASP A 118 5.00 11.02 -17.23
N ASP A 119 6.17 10.82 -16.62
CA ASP A 119 7.31 11.73 -16.71
C ASP A 119 7.75 11.90 -18.19
N ARG A 120 7.83 10.82 -18.97
CA ARG A 120 8.18 10.89 -20.40
C ARG A 120 7.08 11.58 -21.22
N ILE A 121 5.80 11.29 -20.96
CA ILE A 121 4.70 11.97 -21.65
C ILE A 121 4.72 13.47 -21.37
N ASN A 122 5.03 13.89 -20.14
CA ASN A 122 5.15 15.29 -19.77
C ASN A 122 6.29 15.97 -20.54
N TYR A 123 7.47 15.35 -20.57
CA TYR A 123 8.58 15.83 -21.41
C TYR A 123 8.15 16.00 -22.88
N LEU A 124 7.43 15.01 -23.44
CA LEU A 124 6.94 15.08 -24.82
C LEU A 124 5.91 16.22 -25.01
N ASN A 125 5.08 16.52 -24.01
CA ASN A 125 4.15 17.64 -24.06
C ASN A 125 4.87 18.99 -24.09
N ASP A 126 6.01 19.10 -23.43
CA ASP A 126 6.78 20.34 -23.35
C ASP A 126 7.58 20.59 -24.64
N ILE A 127 8.13 19.55 -25.27
CA ILE A 127 8.95 19.68 -26.48
C ILE A 127 8.14 19.72 -27.79
N LEU A 128 7.00 19.03 -27.87
CA LEU A 128 6.21 19.00 -29.11
C LEU A 128 5.83 20.40 -29.66
N PRO A 129 5.45 21.39 -28.82
CA PRO A 129 5.14 22.74 -29.29
C PRO A 129 6.34 23.52 -29.85
N THR A 130 7.56 23.12 -29.52
CA THR A 130 8.79 23.81 -29.96
C THR A 130 9.31 23.28 -31.30
N LEU A 131 8.74 22.18 -31.81
CA LEU A 131 9.17 21.55 -33.06
C LEU A 131 8.41 22.09 -34.26
N GLU A 132 9.08 22.11 -35.42
CA GLU A 132 8.41 22.39 -36.69
C GLU A 132 7.30 21.36 -36.94
N PRO A 133 6.07 21.81 -37.24
CA PRO A 133 4.96 20.91 -37.56
C PRO A 133 5.32 19.95 -38.70
N ASN A 134 4.94 18.67 -38.56
CA ASN A 134 5.20 17.61 -39.54
C ASN A 134 6.68 17.25 -39.80
N SER A 135 7.63 17.85 -39.07
CA SER A 135 9.01 17.39 -39.04
C SER A 135 9.10 15.92 -38.62
N GLN A 136 10.21 15.26 -38.99
CA GLN A 136 10.45 13.87 -38.61
C GLN A 136 10.36 13.69 -37.08
N CYS A 137 10.99 14.58 -36.31
CA CYS A 137 10.93 14.53 -34.85
C CYS A 137 9.53 14.77 -34.29
N SER A 138 8.76 15.72 -34.85
CA SER A 138 7.37 15.96 -34.43
C SER A 138 6.53 14.69 -34.60
N LYS A 139 6.63 14.01 -35.75
CA LYS A 139 5.93 12.74 -36.03
C LYS A 139 6.38 11.62 -35.08
N THR A 140 7.69 11.44 -34.92
CA THR A 140 8.25 10.42 -34.03
C THR A 140 7.77 10.62 -32.59
N TYR A 141 7.81 11.84 -32.05
CA TYR A 141 7.35 12.12 -30.69
C TYR A 141 5.84 11.98 -30.51
N LEU A 142 5.04 12.26 -31.53
CA LEU A 142 3.60 11.98 -31.50
C LEU A 142 3.33 10.47 -31.39
N GLU A 143 4.05 9.64 -32.15
CA GLU A 143 3.94 8.18 -32.04
C GLU A 143 4.44 7.66 -30.69
N GLN A 144 5.56 8.17 -30.17
CA GLN A 144 6.04 7.84 -28.83
C GLN A 144 4.98 8.13 -27.77
N LYS A 145 4.40 9.34 -27.79
CA LYS A 145 3.36 9.75 -26.85
C LYS A 145 2.12 8.86 -26.94
N LYS A 146 1.70 8.47 -28.15
CA LYS A 146 0.58 7.55 -28.37
C LYS A 146 0.86 6.16 -27.79
N ALA A 147 2.04 5.60 -28.06
CA ALA A 147 2.44 4.29 -27.55
C ALA A 147 2.52 4.28 -26.02
N LEU A 148 3.12 5.32 -25.42
CA LEU A 148 3.25 5.47 -23.97
C LEU A 148 1.89 5.58 -23.27
N LYS A 149 0.93 6.32 -23.84
CA LYS A 149 -0.44 6.41 -23.30
C LYS A 149 -1.13 5.05 -23.27
N ALA A 150 -0.99 4.26 -24.34
CA ALA A 150 -1.56 2.92 -24.41
C ALA A 150 -0.88 1.96 -23.41
N ALA A 151 0.42 2.12 -23.18
CA ALA A 151 1.21 1.23 -22.32
C ALA A 151 0.74 1.21 -20.86
N LYS A 152 0.17 2.30 -20.34
CA LYS A 152 -0.25 2.39 -18.91
C LYS A 152 -1.20 1.26 -18.49
N GLN A 153 -1.98 0.71 -19.41
CA GLN A 153 -2.97 -0.34 -19.16
C GLN A 153 -2.41 -1.77 -19.33
N LEU A 154 -1.18 -1.90 -19.83
CA LEU A 154 -0.57 -3.19 -20.15
C LEU A 154 0.21 -3.75 -18.95
N ASP A 155 0.62 -5.00 -19.04
CA ASP A 155 1.38 -5.67 -17.99
C ASP A 155 2.78 -5.05 -17.81
N ASN A 156 3.37 -5.18 -16.62
CA ASN A 156 4.64 -4.52 -16.25
C ASN A 156 5.81 -4.84 -17.20
N ILE A 157 5.89 -6.09 -17.70
CA ILE A 157 6.90 -6.48 -18.68
C ILE A 157 6.74 -5.68 -19.98
N VAL A 158 5.49 -5.50 -20.43
CA VAL A 158 5.17 -4.78 -21.66
C VAL A 158 5.37 -3.28 -21.46
N LYS A 159 4.97 -2.73 -20.30
CA LYS A 159 5.26 -1.35 -19.91
C LYS A 159 6.75 -1.04 -20.01
N SER A 160 7.59 -1.89 -19.41
CA SER A 160 9.05 -1.72 -19.42
C SER A 160 9.60 -1.68 -20.85
N LYS A 161 9.17 -2.61 -21.72
CA LYS A 161 9.60 -2.65 -23.12
C LYS A 161 9.19 -1.40 -23.90
N ILE A 162 7.92 -0.99 -23.80
CA ILE A 162 7.43 0.19 -24.51
C ILE A 162 8.12 1.45 -23.99
N LEU A 163 8.30 1.58 -22.68
CA LEU A 163 9.04 2.70 -22.09
C LEU A 163 10.46 2.77 -22.66
N ALA A 164 11.21 1.67 -22.67
CA ALA A 164 12.58 1.63 -23.21
C ALA A 164 12.63 2.06 -24.69
N GLN A 165 11.69 1.59 -25.51
CA GLN A 165 11.62 1.93 -26.94
C GLN A 165 11.23 3.40 -27.21
N ASN A 166 10.51 4.03 -26.28
CA ASN A 166 9.94 5.38 -26.46
C ASN A 166 10.58 6.42 -25.52
N SER A 167 11.73 6.09 -24.93
CA SER A 167 12.53 7.00 -24.09
C SER A 167 13.68 7.65 -24.87
N ILE A 168 13.85 7.33 -26.16
CA ILE A 168 14.91 7.86 -26.99
C ILE A 168 14.49 9.22 -27.53
N ASP A 169 15.34 10.24 -27.32
CA ASP A 169 15.16 11.56 -27.90
C ASP A 169 15.41 11.52 -29.42
N CYS A 170 14.59 12.25 -30.16
CA CYS A 170 14.83 12.50 -31.56
C CYS A 170 15.98 13.48 -31.69
N THR A 171 17.07 13.04 -32.29
CA THR A 171 18.15 13.91 -32.71
C THR A 171 17.80 14.49 -34.08
N PRO A 172 17.75 15.83 -34.23
CA PRO A 172 17.80 16.40 -35.57
C PRO A 172 19.17 16.06 -36.17
N GLU A 173 19.16 15.14 -37.14
CA GLU A 173 20.27 14.67 -38.03
C GLU A 173 21.22 13.61 -37.43
N THR A 174 21.63 12.59 -38.19
CA THR A 174 22.38 12.68 -39.45
C THR A 174 21.56 12.51 -40.73
N ASP A 175 21.25 13.61 -41.40
CA ASP A 175 21.17 13.67 -42.87
C ASP A 175 22.56 14.04 -43.41
N PHE A 176 23.58 13.26 -43.02
CA PHE A 176 24.91 13.38 -43.63
C PHE A 176 24.91 12.56 -44.92
N ASP A 177 24.72 13.27 -46.03
CA ASP A 177 25.28 12.97 -47.35
C ASP A 177 25.57 11.49 -47.64
N LEU A 178 24.59 10.78 -48.20
CA LEU A 178 24.85 9.65 -49.11
C LEU A 178 25.00 10.12 -50.56
N TYR A 179 25.36 11.38 -50.78
CA TYR A 179 25.74 11.92 -52.08
C TYR A 179 27.26 12.11 -52.09
N TYR A 180 27.93 11.51 -53.07
CA TYR A 180 29.39 11.39 -53.24
C TYR A 180 30.07 10.17 -52.58
N ASN A 181 30.02 9.05 -53.28
CA ASN A 181 31.26 8.41 -53.72
C ASN A 181 31.09 8.00 -55.19
N TYR A 182 31.76 8.78 -56.06
CA TYR A 182 32.11 8.42 -57.43
C TYR A 182 33.25 7.38 -57.40
#